data_AF-A0A2K3NU21-F1
#
_entry.id   AF-A0A2K3NU21-F1
#
_cell.length_a   1.000
_cell.length_b   1.000
_cell.length_c   1.000
_cell.angle_alpha   90.00
_cell.angle_beta   90.00
_cell.angle_gamma   90.00
#
_symmetry.space_group_name_H-M   'P 1'
#
loop_
_entity.id
_entity.type
_entity.pdbx_description
1 polymer ?
#
loop_
_entity_poly.entity_id
_entity_poly.type
_entity_poly.pdbx_seq_one_letter_code
_entity_poly.pdbx_strand_id
1 'polypeptide(L)'
;MEYVPRHPLLKSKEPNEDPAMEMQDLITMLETKQYAYWSKKYVYWHRKHENSDNVKDIFWTHQDAIRLLNEFHFVLVIGCTYKTNRFRLPLLEIVGVTSTELTFTVAFAFLDSERIDNFTWALQKLRGLFLSDDSISKVIVTDKDPVLMNAVEFVFPSSHNLLCRFHMSINVRPKCKTLVSPKEKNLYVLAAWSDLINSHDEVEYVQRLQHFEEVCAEYPIFLEYVKNIWLIPHKEKFVSAWTDRVMHLGNTTTNRVRSIRGTWKSLMQDRSGDMCECWDAMHNMFVLQHTAIKASFGRTMSVVQHNHNIPVYGKLRGFVSRKGLNRIVLEYDRVNSVDVDNSICGCKVRTIHGLPCACELAGYNRAGVAIPLSAVHIHWRRLSFGDEKEKDSNKVKEDLVHEWNALLNLFQELDVPGKITLKSKVRELAFLDTTSMCQPLIIEVESPSTSGKSSSEEDLAHEWDALIKRFQELDIVGKITLKSKVRELVFPDTTSACQPSIMESECPSSSGEEPSIGPMSDSVFEGRCHRVAEIHQTALDKRITEILEGTEIYKHIIEALCIVQDESEEGESMEGLEHQRRKKPRTTQCLI
;
A
#
# COMPACT_ATOMS: atom_id res chain seq x y z
N MET A 1 8.52 9.60 -32.59
CA MET A 1 8.57 10.09 -31.20
C MET A 1 9.80 10.96 -31.11
N GLU A 2 9.62 12.26 -30.92
CA GLU A 2 10.76 13.16 -30.67
C GLU A 2 11.22 12.93 -29.23
N TYR A 3 12.42 12.37 -29.10
CA TYR A 3 13.23 12.49 -27.90
C TYR A 3 13.26 13.96 -27.49
N VAL A 4 12.82 14.32 -26.28
CA VAL A 4 12.90 15.71 -25.82
C VAL A 4 14.39 16.03 -25.67
N PRO A 5 14.97 16.93 -26.51
CA PRO A 5 16.38 17.23 -26.43
C PRO A 5 16.71 17.93 -25.11
N ARG A 6 17.91 17.68 -24.58
CA ARG A 6 18.45 18.33 -23.37
C ARG A 6 18.39 19.86 -23.54
N HIS A 7 17.71 20.55 -22.61
CA HIS A 7 17.45 21.98 -22.75
C HIS A 7 18.73 22.83 -22.52
N PRO A 8 18.98 23.92 -23.29
CA PRO A 8 20.22 24.72 -23.23
C PRO A 8 20.56 25.39 -21.88
N LEU A 9 19.60 25.49 -20.96
CA LEU A 9 19.82 26.01 -19.59
C LEU A 9 20.23 24.92 -18.58
N LEU A 10 20.20 23.64 -18.99
CA LEU A 10 20.72 22.49 -18.25
C LEU A 10 22.22 22.26 -18.54
N LYS A 11 22.95 23.32 -18.94
CA LYS A 11 24.41 23.28 -18.87
C LYS A 11 24.75 23.11 -17.40
N SER A 12 25.51 22.07 -17.08
CA SER A 12 26.10 21.86 -15.76
C SER A 12 26.65 23.20 -15.26
N LYS A 13 25.95 23.84 -14.32
CA LYS A 13 26.61 24.81 -13.47
C LYS A 13 27.68 24.02 -12.70
N GLU A 14 28.78 24.69 -12.36
CA GLU A 14 29.80 24.07 -11.51
C GLU A 14 29.12 23.34 -10.35
N PRO A 15 29.59 22.12 -10.02
CA PRO A 15 28.87 21.22 -9.14
C PRO A 15 28.58 21.93 -7.81
N ASN A 16 27.32 22.30 -7.58
CA ASN A 16 26.85 22.65 -6.25
C ASN A 16 27.13 21.44 -5.37
N GLU A 17 27.96 21.64 -4.34
CA GLU A 17 28.47 20.58 -3.45
C GLU A 17 27.40 20.06 -2.47
N ASP A 18 26.21 20.67 -2.42
CA ASP A 18 25.14 20.37 -1.45
C ASP A 18 23.93 19.66 -2.11
N PRO A 19 23.54 18.44 -1.66
CA PRO A 19 22.32 17.76 -2.11
C PRO A 19 21.04 18.59 -1.92
N ALA A 20 20.97 19.42 -0.89
CA ALA A 20 19.80 20.26 -0.63
C ALA A 20 19.61 21.33 -1.72
N MET A 21 20.71 21.86 -2.26
CA MET A 21 20.67 22.82 -3.35
C MET A 21 20.15 22.18 -4.64
N GLU A 22 20.52 20.93 -4.93
CA GLU A 22 20.00 20.25 -6.13
C GLU A 22 18.53 19.82 -6.02
N MET A 23 18.07 19.42 -4.83
CA MET A 23 16.64 19.24 -4.61
C MET A 23 15.89 20.56 -4.79
N GLN A 24 16.47 21.68 -4.36
CA GLN A 24 15.91 23.01 -4.56
C GLN A 24 15.93 23.43 -6.04
N ASP A 25 16.96 23.07 -6.81
CA ASP A 25 17.02 23.27 -8.25
C ASP A 25 15.93 22.45 -8.97
N LEU A 26 15.69 21.21 -8.52
CA LEU A 26 14.60 20.37 -9.04
C LEU A 26 13.23 21.01 -8.78
N ILE A 27 12.96 21.51 -7.57
CA ILE A 27 11.73 22.25 -7.27
C ILE A 27 11.62 23.48 -8.17
N THR A 28 12.69 24.26 -8.26
CA THR A 28 12.73 25.47 -9.10
C THR A 28 12.39 25.12 -10.54
N MET A 29 12.93 24.01 -11.07
CA MET A 29 12.60 23.51 -12.40
C MET A 29 11.11 23.13 -12.54
N LEU A 30 10.53 22.46 -11.54
CA LEU A 30 9.09 22.16 -11.51
C LEU A 30 8.23 23.44 -11.45
N GLU A 31 8.73 24.51 -10.87
CA GLU A 31 8.01 25.78 -10.71
C GLU A 31 8.24 26.78 -11.86
N THR A 32 9.33 26.62 -12.61
CA THR A 32 9.73 27.60 -13.62
C THR A 32 8.75 27.62 -14.79
N LYS A 33 8.33 28.83 -15.21
CA LYS A 33 7.38 29.06 -16.32
C LYS A 33 7.80 28.42 -17.66
N GLN A 34 9.09 28.15 -17.85
CA GLN A 34 9.62 27.48 -19.04
C GLN A 34 9.24 26.00 -19.12
N TYR A 35 9.03 25.35 -17.96
CA TYR A 35 8.46 24.01 -17.86
C TYR A 35 6.94 24.04 -17.64
N ALA A 36 6.29 25.21 -17.65
CA ALA A 36 4.86 25.37 -17.32
C ALA A 36 3.91 24.43 -18.08
N TYR A 37 4.28 24.00 -19.30
CA TYR A 37 3.48 23.01 -20.03
C TYR A 37 3.56 21.61 -19.39
N TRP A 38 4.76 21.19 -18.99
CA TRP A 38 5.01 19.88 -18.40
C TRP A 38 4.76 19.87 -16.90
N SER A 39 5.15 20.91 -16.16
CA SER A 39 4.93 21.01 -14.71
C SER A 39 3.45 21.02 -14.34
N LYS A 40 2.58 21.56 -15.21
CA LYS A 40 1.13 21.43 -15.08
C LYS A 40 0.62 19.99 -15.12
N LYS A 41 1.44 19.01 -15.53
CA LYS A 41 1.11 17.58 -15.55
C LYS A 41 1.66 16.83 -14.34
N TYR A 42 2.33 17.50 -13.41
CA TYR A 42 2.90 16.90 -12.22
C TYR A 42 2.20 17.39 -10.96
N VAL A 43 2.09 16.49 -10.00
CA VAL A 43 1.75 16.82 -8.62
C VAL A 43 2.97 16.44 -7.79
N TYR A 44 3.44 17.37 -6.95
CA TYR A 44 4.62 17.17 -6.14
C TYR A 44 4.45 17.80 -4.76
N TRP A 45 5.21 17.28 -3.81
CA TRP A 45 5.34 17.80 -2.46
C TRP A 45 6.81 17.79 -2.08
N HIS A 46 7.21 18.73 -1.23
CA HIS A 46 8.52 18.72 -0.63
C HIS A 46 8.42 19.17 0.83
N ARG A 47 9.40 18.82 1.65
CA ARG A 47 9.58 19.39 2.99
C ARG A 47 11.02 19.82 3.18
N LYS A 48 11.23 20.79 4.07
CA LYS A 48 12.54 21.39 4.36
C LYS A 48 13.05 20.90 5.72
N HIS A 49 14.35 21.08 5.96
CA HIS A 49 14.90 20.95 7.30
C HIS A 49 14.35 22.03 8.23
N GLU A 50 14.24 21.71 9.52
CA GLU A 50 13.86 22.70 10.53
C GLU A 50 14.85 23.87 10.53
N ASN A 51 14.32 25.10 10.51
CA ASN A 51 15.10 26.33 10.51
C ASN A 51 16.05 26.50 9.31
N SER A 52 15.79 25.82 8.19
CA SER A 52 16.57 25.97 6.96
C SER A 52 15.66 26.04 5.73
N ASP A 53 16.13 26.74 4.71
CA ASP A 53 15.51 26.71 3.38
C ASP A 53 15.86 25.45 2.59
N ASN A 54 16.74 24.62 3.12
CA ASN A 54 17.20 23.40 2.48
C ASN A 54 16.10 22.33 2.41
N VAL A 55 15.87 21.82 1.21
CA VAL A 55 14.93 20.73 0.95
C VAL A 55 15.46 19.43 1.53
N LYS A 56 14.63 18.77 2.33
CA LYS A 56 14.90 17.50 2.99
C LYS A 56 14.42 16.34 2.12
N ASP A 57 13.17 16.38 1.67
CA ASP A 57 12.57 15.32 0.86
C ASP A 57 11.69 15.92 -0.23
N ILE A 58 11.61 15.25 -1.37
CA ILE A 58 10.72 15.60 -2.48
C ILE A 58 10.04 14.35 -3.03
N PHE A 59 8.73 14.41 -3.19
CA PHE A 59 7.87 13.38 -3.77
C PHE A 59 7.15 13.96 -4.98
N TRP A 60 7.05 13.20 -6.07
CA TRP A 60 6.31 13.65 -7.24
C TRP A 60 5.68 12.50 -8.05
N THR A 61 4.64 12.84 -8.78
CA THR A 61 3.87 11.94 -9.63
C THR A 61 3.35 12.67 -10.87
N HIS A 62 3.21 11.94 -11.97
CA HIS A 62 2.57 12.44 -13.17
C HIS A 62 1.04 12.22 -13.07
N GLN A 63 0.24 13.16 -13.58
CA GLN A 63 -1.24 13.08 -13.55
C GLN A 63 -1.81 11.78 -14.14
N ASP A 64 -1.30 11.34 -15.29
CA ASP A 64 -1.68 10.04 -15.86
C ASP A 64 -1.29 8.85 -14.98
N ALA A 65 -0.23 8.95 -14.17
CA ALA A 65 0.14 7.92 -13.20
C ALA A 65 -0.84 7.88 -12.02
N ILE A 66 -1.38 9.04 -11.60
CA ILE A 66 -2.48 9.12 -10.63
C ILE A 66 -3.75 8.45 -11.18
N ARG A 67 -4.09 8.70 -12.45
CA ARG A 67 -5.21 8.03 -13.13
C ARG A 67 -5.01 6.51 -13.15
N LEU A 68 -3.81 6.06 -13.53
CA LEU A 68 -3.46 4.65 -13.51
C LEU A 68 -3.50 4.04 -12.12
N LEU A 69 -3.05 4.76 -11.08
CA LEU A 69 -3.10 4.30 -9.70
C LEU A 69 -4.55 3.99 -9.30
N ASN A 70 -5.47 4.92 -9.55
CA ASN A 70 -6.87 4.75 -9.15
C ASN A 70 -7.63 3.71 -10.01
N GLU A 71 -7.15 3.40 -11.20
CA GLU A 71 -7.65 2.27 -12.01
C GLU A 71 -6.98 0.93 -11.65
N PHE A 72 -5.74 0.93 -11.20
CA PHE A 72 -4.93 -0.27 -11.02
C PHE A 72 -4.27 -0.34 -9.63
N HIS A 73 -5.01 0.04 -8.59
CA HIS A 73 -4.54 0.18 -7.21
C HIS A 73 -4.26 -1.14 -6.48
N PHE A 74 -4.77 -2.29 -6.95
CA PHE A 74 -4.80 -3.53 -6.16
C PHE A 74 -3.44 -3.99 -5.62
N VAL A 75 -2.38 -3.82 -6.40
CA VAL A 75 -1.03 -4.24 -6.06
C VAL A 75 -0.04 -3.12 -6.34
N LEU A 76 0.66 -2.69 -5.30
CA LEU A 76 1.82 -1.82 -5.42
C LEU A 76 3.10 -2.60 -5.14
N VAL A 77 4.17 -2.21 -5.81
CA VAL A 77 5.51 -2.73 -5.59
C VAL A 77 6.38 -1.53 -5.28
N ILE A 78 7.00 -1.53 -4.10
CA ILE A 78 7.78 -0.41 -3.58
C ILE A 78 9.20 -0.89 -3.35
N GLY A 79 10.17 -0.12 -3.82
CA GLY A 79 11.58 -0.40 -3.56
C GLY A 79 12.36 0.88 -3.41
N CYS A 80 13.22 0.94 -2.39
CA CYS A 80 14.19 2.01 -2.22
C CYS A 80 15.55 1.59 -2.76
N THR A 81 16.32 2.53 -3.27
CA THR A 81 17.75 2.32 -3.56
C THR A 81 18.60 3.47 -3.10
N TYR A 82 19.71 3.11 -2.47
CA TYR A 82 20.83 4.00 -2.17
C TYR A 82 21.70 4.25 -3.43
N LYS A 83 22.43 5.38 -3.47
CA LYS A 83 23.40 5.71 -4.54
C LYS A 83 22.80 5.92 -5.94
N THR A 84 21.62 6.52 -6.06
CA THR A 84 20.99 6.76 -7.37
C THR A 84 21.46 8.01 -8.10
N ASN A 85 22.01 8.99 -7.38
CA ASN A 85 22.57 10.22 -7.93
C ASN A 85 23.96 10.49 -7.32
N ARG A 86 24.66 11.53 -7.79
CA ARG A 86 26.01 11.90 -7.29
C ARG A 86 26.09 12.10 -5.77
N PHE A 87 24.99 12.53 -5.14
CA PHE A 87 24.92 12.74 -3.68
C PHE A 87 24.52 11.52 -2.88
N ARG A 88 24.28 10.40 -3.57
CA ARG A 88 23.91 9.12 -2.99
C ARG A 88 22.60 9.14 -2.20
N LEU A 89 21.69 10.06 -2.51
CA LEU A 89 20.39 10.13 -1.84
C LEU A 89 19.58 8.85 -2.10
N PRO A 90 18.85 8.35 -1.09
CA PRO A 90 17.84 7.32 -1.28
C PRO A 90 16.76 7.77 -2.27
N LEU A 91 16.46 6.91 -3.23
CA LEU A 91 15.33 7.07 -4.13
C LEU A 91 14.31 5.97 -3.87
N LEU A 92 13.14 6.37 -3.39
CA LEU A 92 11.96 5.51 -3.27
C LEU A 92 11.21 5.48 -4.60
N GLU A 93 11.00 4.27 -5.13
CA GLU A 93 10.27 4.03 -6.37
C GLU A 93 9.01 3.21 -6.08
N ILE A 94 7.86 3.73 -6.54
CA ILE A 94 6.55 3.09 -6.36
C ILE A 94 5.98 2.77 -7.73
N VAL A 95 5.63 1.51 -7.96
CA VAL A 95 5.11 1.05 -9.25
C VAL A 95 3.86 0.20 -9.07
N GLY A 96 2.96 0.23 -10.04
CA GLY A 96 1.76 -0.60 -10.13
C GLY A 96 1.78 -1.52 -11.35
N VAL A 97 0.76 -2.36 -11.48
CA VAL A 97 0.59 -3.30 -12.59
C VAL A 97 -0.78 -3.15 -13.23
N THR A 98 -0.80 -3.03 -14.55
CA THR A 98 -2.06 -2.94 -15.32
C THR A 98 -2.67 -4.31 -15.59
N SER A 99 -3.92 -4.33 -16.06
CA SER A 99 -4.60 -5.55 -16.53
C SER A 99 -3.85 -6.29 -17.64
N THR A 100 -2.99 -5.61 -18.40
CA THR A 100 -2.16 -6.23 -19.45
C THR A 100 -0.77 -6.65 -18.95
N GLU A 101 -0.57 -6.71 -17.63
CA GLU A 101 0.67 -7.06 -16.94
C GLU A 101 1.86 -6.10 -17.19
N LEU A 102 1.62 -4.99 -17.90
CA LEU A 102 2.60 -3.90 -18.01
C LEU A 102 2.71 -3.17 -16.67
N THR A 103 3.95 -2.88 -16.28
CA THR A 103 4.25 -2.07 -15.10
C THR A 103 4.12 -0.59 -15.46
N PHE A 104 3.59 0.21 -14.54
CA PHE A 104 3.62 1.67 -14.62
C PHE A 104 4.22 2.24 -13.33
N THR A 105 4.97 3.32 -13.44
CA THR A 105 5.44 4.04 -12.27
C THR A 105 4.32 4.92 -11.74
N VAL A 106 4.09 4.85 -10.43
CA VAL A 106 3.13 5.70 -9.72
C VAL A 106 3.81 7.01 -9.34
N ALA A 107 4.94 6.91 -8.64
CA ALA A 107 5.63 8.07 -8.09
C ALA A 107 7.10 7.75 -7.80
N PHE A 108 7.86 8.83 -7.63
CA PHE A 108 9.22 8.81 -7.13
C PHE A 108 9.32 9.70 -5.89
N ALA A 109 10.26 9.38 -5.01
CA ALA A 109 10.68 10.31 -3.97
C ALA A 109 12.19 10.25 -3.73
N PHE A 110 12.84 11.40 -3.76
CA PHE A 110 14.19 11.54 -3.21
C PHE A 110 14.06 11.88 -1.73
N LEU A 111 14.78 11.14 -0.90
CA LEU A 111 14.77 11.29 0.55
C LEU A 111 16.15 11.72 1.04
N ASP A 112 16.23 12.46 2.14
CA ASP A 112 17.54 12.78 2.76
C ASP A 112 18.19 11.54 3.39
N SER A 113 17.36 10.60 3.86
CA SER A 113 17.79 9.40 4.59
C SER A 113 16.72 8.31 4.57
N GLU A 114 17.12 7.07 4.89
CA GLU A 114 16.23 5.89 4.96
C GLU A 114 15.68 5.72 6.40
N ARG A 115 15.20 6.80 7.02
CA ARG A 115 14.58 6.76 8.35
C ARG A 115 13.06 6.59 8.26
N ILE A 116 12.48 6.19 9.38
CA ILE A 116 11.04 5.94 9.49
C ILE A 116 10.22 7.17 9.13
N ASP A 117 10.69 8.37 9.50
CA ASP A 117 9.99 9.63 9.20
C ASP A 117 10.00 9.96 7.70
N ASN A 118 11.07 9.64 6.98
CA ASN A 118 11.17 9.86 5.53
C ASN A 118 10.24 8.95 4.76
N PHE A 119 10.28 7.64 5.05
CA PHE A 119 9.37 6.69 4.40
C PHE A 119 7.92 6.98 4.77
N THR A 120 7.62 7.28 6.03
CA THR A 120 6.26 7.62 6.46
C THR A 120 5.73 8.84 5.69
N TRP A 121 6.52 9.90 5.58
CA TRP A 121 6.13 11.09 4.82
C TRP A 121 5.85 10.77 3.35
N ALA A 122 6.76 10.06 2.67
CA ALA A 122 6.59 9.72 1.26
C ALA A 122 5.36 8.80 1.03
N LEU A 123 5.16 7.82 1.91
CA LEU A 123 4.01 6.92 1.85
C LEU A 123 2.70 7.64 2.18
N GLN A 124 2.69 8.65 3.05
CA GLN A 124 1.51 9.49 3.29
C GLN A 124 1.16 10.31 2.04
N LYS A 125 2.15 10.84 1.30
CA LYS A 125 1.90 11.50 0.00
C LYS A 125 1.32 10.52 -1.01
N LEU A 126 1.87 9.30 -1.09
CA LEU A 126 1.27 8.21 -1.88
C LEU A 126 -0.18 7.91 -1.46
N ARG A 127 -0.46 7.82 -0.16
CA ARG A 127 -1.82 7.57 0.36
C ARG A 127 -2.79 8.69 -0.04
N GLY A 128 -2.32 9.93 -0.09
CA GLY A 128 -3.09 11.07 -0.58
C GLY A 128 -3.48 11.00 -2.06
N LEU A 129 -2.84 10.12 -2.86
CA LEU A 129 -3.16 9.94 -4.28
C LEU A 129 -4.35 9.00 -4.54
N PHE A 130 -4.90 8.35 -3.51
CA PHE A 130 -6.12 7.54 -3.65
C PHE A 130 -7.36 8.43 -3.46
N LEU A 131 -8.31 8.32 -4.38
CA LEU A 131 -9.56 9.08 -4.31
C LEU A 131 -10.41 8.66 -3.11
N SER A 132 -10.47 7.34 -2.87
CA SER A 132 -11.31 6.70 -1.88
C SER A 132 -10.49 5.76 -1.00
N ASP A 133 -10.86 5.62 0.28
CA ASP A 133 -10.20 4.68 1.19
C ASP A 133 -10.45 3.21 0.77
N ASP A 134 -11.58 2.93 0.11
CA ASP A 134 -11.85 1.60 -0.48
C ASP A 134 -10.88 1.23 -1.59
N SER A 135 -10.33 2.25 -2.27
CA SER A 135 -9.34 2.13 -3.33
C SER A 135 -7.91 1.97 -2.80
N ILE A 136 -7.68 2.00 -1.49
CA ILE A 136 -6.35 1.71 -0.94
C ILE A 136 -5.89 0.31 -1.41
N SER A 137 -4.63 0.24 -1.80
CA SER A 137 -4.00 -0.99 -2.29
C SER A 137 -4.19 -2.15 -1.33
N LYS A 138 -4.63 -3.31 -1.83
CA LYS A 138 -4.85 -4.48 -0.97
C LYS A 138 -3.54 -5.22 -0.69
N VAL A 139 -2.56 -5.10 -1.59
CA VAL A 139 -1.24 -5.75 -1.47
C VAL A 139 -0.13 -4.75 -1.78
N ILE A 140 0.90 -4.73 -0.93
CA ILE A 140 2.12 -3.94 -1.11
C ILE A 140 3.34 -4.87 -1.03
N VAL A 141 4.11 -4.98 -2.11
CA VAL A 141 5.32 -5.80 -2.16
C VAL A 141 6.55 -4.95 -1.93
N THR A 142 7.34 -5.26 -0.89
CA THR A 142 8.59 -4.56 -0.56
C THR A 142 9.78 -5.52 -0.50
N ASP A 143 10.98 -4.95 -0.47
CA ASP A 143 12.16 -5.68 0.01
C ASP A 143 12.06 -5.84 1.55
N LYS A 144 12.95 -6.67 2.13
CA LYS A 144 13.03 -6.85 3.59
C LYS A 144 13.85 -5.72 4.22
N ASP A 145 13.26 -4.54 4.24
CA ASP A 145 13.75 -3.34 4.92
C ASP A 145 12.84 -3.06 6.13
N PRO A 146 13.32 -3.27 7.37
CA PRO A 146 12.50 -3.07 8.57
C PRO A 146 11.90 -1.66 8.68
N VAL A 147 12.61 -0.63 8.24
CA VAL A 147 12.15 0.76 8.35
C VAL A 147 11.03 1.01 7.35
N LEU A 148 11.20 0.58 6.09
CA LEU A 148 10.16 0.68 5.07
C LEU A 148 8.94 -0.18 5.42
N MET A 149 9.14 -1.39 5.95
CA MET A 149 8.05 -2.27 6.38
C MET A 149 7.20 -1.63 7.48
N ASN A 150 7.84 -1.07 8.51
CA ASN A 150 7.15 -0.38 9.59
C ASN A 150 6.40 0.85 9.08
N ALA A 151 6.98 1.61 8.14
CA ALA A 151 6.29 2.74 7.52
C ALA A 151 5.06 2.31 6.70
N VAL A 152 5.17 1.20 5.96
CA VAL A 152 4.04 0.62 5.22
C VAL A 152 2.93 0.18 6.16
N GLU A 153 3.27 -0.51 7.25
CA GLU A 153 2.28 -0.96 8.25
C GLU A 153 1.58 0.22 8.92
N PHE A 154 2.30 1.27 9.26
CA PHE A 154 1.74 2.49 9.83
C PHE A 154 0.83 3.24 8.86
N VAL A 155 1.27 3.44 7.60
CA VAL A 155 0.52 4.24 6.63
C VAL A 155 -0.57 3.44 5.92
N PHE A 156 -0.42 2.13 5.76
CA PHE A 156 -1.34 1.25 5.06
C PHE A 156 -1.70 0.00 5.90
N PRO A 157 -2.33 0.18 7.08
CA PRO A 157 -2.57 -0.91 8.03
C PRO A 157 -3.51 -2.00 7.48
N SER A 158 -4.36 -1.67 6.51
CA SER A 158 -5.27 -2.61 5.85
C SER A 158 -4.66 -3.35 4.65
N SER A 159 -3.44 -3.00 4.25
CA SER A 159 -2.73 -3.63 3.14
C SER A 159 -1.91 -4.83 3.61
N HIS A 160 -1.95 -5.91 2.84
CA HIS A 160 -1.04 -7.04 3.07
C HIS A 160 0.34 -6.70 2.52
N ASN A 161 1.30 -6.51 3.41
CA ASN A 161 2.69 -6.28 3.02
C ASN A 161 3.43 -7.61 2.78
N LEU A 162 3.76 -7.89 1.50
CA LEU A 162 4.50 -9.06 1.08
C LEU A 162 5.99 -8.75 0.92
N LEU A 163 6.84 -9.72 1.21
CA LEU A 163 8.29 -9.61 1.02
C LEU A 163 8.74 -10.19 -0.32
N CYS A 164 9.69 -9.51 -0.95
CA CYS A 164 10.28 -9.91 -2.20
C CYS A 164 11.00 -11.26 -2.08
N ARG A 165 10.45 -12.30 -2.72
CA ARG A 165 11.06 -13.63 -2.78
C ARG A 165 12.41 -13.64 -3.51
N PHE A 166 12.62 -12.72 -4.46
CA PHE A 166 13.89 -12.62 -5.19
C PHE A 166 15.02 -12.12 -4.27
N HIS A 167 14.83 -11.03 -3.54
CA HIS A 167 15.83 -10.55 -2.58
C HIS A 167 16.05 -11.52 -1.43
N MET A 168 15.00 -12.19 -0.97
CA MET A 168 15.16 -13.31 -0.04
C MET A 168 16.09 -14.38 -0.62
N SER A 169 15.92 -14.77 -1.89
CA SER A 169 16.81 -15.74 -2.53
C SER A 169 18.25 -15.25 -2.67
N ILE A 170 18.45 -13.94 -2.90
CA ILE A 170 19.78 -13.30 -2.92
C ILE A 170 20.45 -13.38 -1.55
N ASN A 171 19.69 -13.36 -0.45
CA ASN A 171 20.24 -13.43 0.90
C ASN A 171 20.46 -14.87 1.38
N VAL A 172 19.47 -15.74 1.17
CA VAL A 172 19.49 -17.14 1.66
C VAL A 172 20.49 -17.99 0.89
N ARG A 173 20.58 -17.85 -0.45
CA ARG A 173 21.45 -18.73 -1.28
C ARG A 173 22.94 -18.57 -0.94
N PRO A 174 23.52 -17.36 -0.81
CA PRO A 174 24.91 -17.21 -0.40
C PRO A 174 25.16 -17.72 1.02
N LYS A 175 24.24 -17.47 1.96
CA LYS A 175 24.36 -17.98 3.34
C LYS A 175 24.36 -19.51 3.40
N CYS A 176 23.51 -20.17 2.61
CA CYS A 176 23.54 -21.61 2.43
C CYS A 176 24.92 -22.07 1.92
N LYS A 177 25.41 -21.47 0.82
CA LYS A 177 26.73 -21.82 0.24
C LYS A 177 27.91 -21.69 1.21
N THR A 178 27.83 -20.76 2.18
CA THR A 178 28.88 -20.54 3.17
C THR A 178 28.75 -21.43 4.41
N LEU A 179 27.53 -21.80 4.80
CA LEU A 179 27.24 -22.48 6.07
C LEU A 179 26.93 -23.97 5.93
N VAL A 180 26.66 -24.45 4.71
CA VAL A 180 26.37 -25.86 4.43
C VAL A 180 27.56 -26.52 3.73
N SER A 181 28.10 -27.57 4.34
CA SER A 181 29.25 -28.34 3.87
C SER A 181 28.98 -29.84 3.99
N PRO A 182 29.33 -30.67 3.00
CA PRO A 182 30.02 -30.33 1.76
C PRO A 182 29.14 -29.59 0.75
N LYS A 183 29.75 -28.86 -0.20
CA LYS A 183 29.06 -27.98 -1.16
C LYS A 183 27.98 -28.68 -1.99
N GLU A 184 28.10 -30.00 -2.20
CA GLU A 184 27.13 -30.82 -2.92
C GLU A 184 25.76 -30.85 -2.23
N LYS A 185 25.72 -30.68 -0.91
CA LYS A 185 24.48 -30.67 -0.11
C LYS A 185 23.66 -29.38 -0.27
N ASN A 186 24.27 -28.30 -0.75
CA ASN A 186 23.59 -27.01 -0.97
C ASN A 186 22.33 -27.15 -1.84
N LEU A 187 22.39 -27.95 -2.90
CA LEU A 187 21.26 -28.13 -3.82
C LEU A 187 20.07 -28.79 -3.11
N TYR A 188 20.34 -29.79 -2.27
CA TYR A 188 19.30 -30.50 -1.51
C TYR A 188 18.66 -29.59 -0.45
N VAL A 189 19.47 -28.86 0.32
CA VAL A 189 18.98 -27.89 1.32
C VAL A 189 18.15 -26.77 0.65
N LEU A 190 18.62 -26.23 -0.48
CA LEU A 190 17.89 -25.19 -1.21
C LEU A 190 16.62 -25.71 -1.89
N ALA A 191 16.57 -26.99 -2.25
CA ALA A 191 15.34 -27.63 -2.74
C ALA A 191 14.32 -27.74 -1.61
N ALA A 192 14.70 -28.28 -0.45
CA ALA A 192 13.82 -28.36 0.72
C ALA A 192 13.33 -26.97 1.18
N TRP A 193 14.20 -25.95 1.14
CA TRP A 193 13.81 -24.55 1.36
C TRP A 193 12.78 -24.07 0.32
N SER A 194 13.00 -24.38 -0.96
CA SER A 194 12.08 -24.03 -2.04
C SER A 194 10.71 -24.69 -1.86
N ASP A 195 10.68 -25.96 -1.44
CA ASP A 195 9.43 -26.67 -1.19
C ASP A 195 8.69 -26.04 0.01
N LEU A 196 9.41 -25.76 1.10
CA LEU A 196 8.86 -25.07 2.28
C LEU A 196 8.18 -23.74 1.92
N ILE A 197 8.84 -22.87 1.15
CA ILE A 197 8.26 -21.55 0.80
C ILE A 197 7.09 -21.65 -0.19
N ASN A 198 7.00 -22.74 -0.95
CA ASN A 198 5.93 -23.00 -1.92
C ASN A 198 4.84 -23.93 -1.37
N SER A 199 4.77 -24.11 -0.04
CA SER A 199 3.69 -24.85 0.62
C SER A 199 2.34 -24.26 0.24
N HIS A 200 1.38 -25.14 -0.06
CA HIS A 200 0.04 -24.81 -0.54
C HIS A 200 -0.82 -24.20 0.56
N ASP A 201 -0.76 -24.78 1.75
CA ASP A 201 -1.51 -24.40 2.94
C ASP A 201 -0.66 -24.60 4.21
N GLU A 202 -1.24 -24.29 5.36
CA GLU A 202 -0.55 -24.34 6.65
C GLU A 202 -0.22 -25.76 7.08
N VAL A 203 -1.03 -26.75 6.69
CA VAL A 203 -0.80 -28.16 7.03
C VAL A 203 0.42 -28.67 6.28
N GLU A 204 0.47 -28.43 4.97
CA GLU A 204 1.63 -28.78 4.15
C GLU A 204 2.89 -28.01 4.60
N TYR A 205 2.74 -26.75 5.01
CA TYR A 205 3.86 -25.97 5.55
C TYR A 205 4.47 -26.61 6.79
N VAL A 206 3.66 -27.08 7.75
CA VAL A 206 4.18 -27.74 8.96
C VAL A 206 4.95 -29.01 8.60
N GLN A 207 4.42 -29.83 7.68
CA GLN A 207 5.09 -31.05 7.20
C GLN A 207 6.42 -30.74 6.50
N ARG A 208 6.42 -29.73 5.62
CA ARG A 208 7.63 -29.32 4.90
C ARG A 208 8.63 -28.61 5.81
N LEU A 209 8.18 -27.96 6.87
CA LEU A 209 9.05 -27.34 7.88
C LEU A 209 9.77 -28.43 8.67
N GLN A 210 9.04 -29.45 9.13
CA GLN A 210 9.64 -30.62 9.79
C GLN A 210 10.69 -31.28 8.88
N HIS A 211 10.33 -31.55 7.63
CA HIS A 211 11.28 -32.12 6.67
C HIS A 211 12.50 -31.20 6.47
N PHE A 212 12.30 -29.89 6.32
CA PHE A 212 13.39 -28.94 6.17
C PHE A 212 14.32 -28.90 7.39
N GLU A 213 13.77 -29.02 8.60
CA GLU A 213 14.53 -29.12 9.85
C GLU A 213 15.37 -30.41 9.91
N GLU A 214 14.80 -31.54 9.51
CA GLU A 214 15.52 -32.82 9.40
C GLU A 214 16.68 -32.71 8.38
N VAL A 215 16.42 -32.12 7.21
CA VAL A 215 17.43 -31.86 6.18
C VAL A 215 18.55 -30.93 6.68
N CYS A 216 18.22 -29.98 7.56
CA CYS A 216 19.18 -29.04 8.12
C CYS A 216 19.75 -29.46 9.48
N ALA A 217 19.48 -30.66 9.97
CA ALA A 217 19.94 -31.13 11.28
C ALA A 217 21.47 -31.08 11.42
N GLU A 218 22.21 -31.36 10.33
CA GLU A 218 23.67 -31.26 10.26
C GLU A 218 24.19 -29.82 10.11
N TYR A 219 23.30 -28.85 9.84
CA TYR A 219 23.63 -27.45 9.52
C TYR A 219 22.90 -26.46 10.45
N PRO A 220 23.05 -26.58 11.79
CA PRO A 220 22.26 -25.83 12.76
C PRO A 220 22.40 -24.30 12.61
N ILE A 221 23.59 -23.81 12.24
CA ILE A 221 23.84 -22.38 12.04
C ILE A 221 23.04 -21.83 10.85
N PHE A 222 22.91 -22.61 9.77
CA PHE A 222 22.08 -22.21 8.63
C PHE A 222 20.59 -22.24 8.98
N LEU A 223 20.16 -23.29 9.70
CA LEU A 223 18.78 -23.44 10.17
C LEU A 223 18.37 -22.28 11.08
N GLU A 224 19.22 -21.92 12.05
CA GLU A 224 19.01 -20.80 12.95
C GLU A 224 18.93 -19.48 12.20
N TYR A 225 19.84 -19.25 11.23
CA TYR A 225 19.79 -18.08 10.37
C TYR A 225 18.45 -17.96 9.65
N VAL A 226 17.97 -19.01 8.97
CA VAL A 226 16.70 -18.91 8.22
C VAL A 226 15.49 -18.80 9.14
N LYS A 227 15.49 -19.47 10.30
CA LYS A 227 14.42 -19.36 11.29
C LYS A 227 14.30 -17.94 11.84
N ASN A 228 15.40 -17.42 12.38
CA ASN A 228 15.39 -16.14 13.10
C ASN A 228 15.26 -14.93 12.17
N ILE A 229 15.82 -15.02 10.96
CA ILE A 229 15.84 -13.88 10.02
C ILE A 229 14.63 -13.88 9.08
N TRP A 230 14.03 -15.04 8.79
CA TRP A 230 12.98 -15.16 7.77
C TRP A 230 11.70 -15.82 8.29
N LEU A 231 11.77 -17.06 8.78
CA LEU A 231 10.55 -17.84 9.04
C LEU A 231 9.75 -17.30 10.22
N ILE A 232 10.39 -17.17 11.39
CA ILE A 232 9.72 -16.73 12.64
C ILE A 232 9.10 -15.34 12.47
N PRO A 233 9.84 -14.29 12.01
CA PRO A 233 9.28 -12.96 11.95
C PRO A 233 8.40 -12.71 10.71
N HIS A 234 8.55 -13.47 9.63
CA HIS A 234 8.03 -13.04 8.32
C HIS A 234 7.42 -14.13 7.42
N LYS A 235 7.25 -15.39 7.85
CA LYS A 235 6.71 -16.46 6.98
C LYS A 235 5.42 -16.06 6.24
N GLU A 236 4.52 -15.36 6.92
CA GLU A 236 3.22 -14.95 6.38
C GLU A 236 3.34 -13.96 5.23
N LYS A 237 4.47 -13.24 5.14
CA LYS A 237 4.73 -12.23 4.10
C LYS A 237 5.36 -12.84 2.84
N PHE A 238 5.81 -14.09 2.84
CA PHE A 238 6.46 -14.68 1.64
C PHE A 238 6.15 -16.14 1.36
N VAL A 239 5.59 -16.93 2.28
CA VAL A 239 5.25 -18.34 2.03
C VAL A 239 3.87 -18.44 1.40
N SER A 240 3.74 -19.25 0.34
CA SER A 240 2.51 -19.34 -0.47
C SER A 240 1.26 -19.71 0.34
N ALA A 241 1.39 -20.52 1.39
CA ALA A 241 0.29 -20.87 2.29
C ALA A 241 -0.48 -19.66 2.86
N TRP A 242 0.21 -18.53 3.07
CA TRP A 242 -0.38 -17.27 3.50
C TRP A 242 -0.52 -16.28 2.34
N THR A 243 0.50 -16.12 1.50
CA THR A 243 0.48 -15.09 0.45
C THR A 243 -0.54 -15.37 -0.64
N ASP A 244 -0.81 -16.63 -0.95
CA ASP A 244 -1.77 -17.01 -2.01
C ASP A 244 -3.24 -16.78 -1.57
N ARG A 245 -3.48 -16.37 -0.31
CA ARG A 245 -4.80 -15.99 0.23
C ARG A 245 -5.23 -14.58 -0.16
N VAL A 246 -4.34 -13.79 -0.76
CA VAL A 246 -4.61 -12.42 -1.18
C VAL A 246 -4.38 -12.23 -2.66
N MET A 247 -5.08 -11.25 -3.24
CA MET A 247 -5.05 -10.99 -4.69
C MET A 247 -3.80 -10.20 -5.12
N HIS A 248 -2.62 -10.81 -4.97
CA HIS A 248 -1.34 -10.20 -5.33
C HIS A 248 -1.03 -10.25 -6.84
N LEU A 249 -1.93 -10.80 -7.66
CA LEU A 249 -1.84 -10.84 -9.13
C LEU A 249 -0.55 -11.53 -9.65
N GLY A 250 0.04 -12.43 -8.86
CA GLY A 250 1.32 -13.07 -9.17
C GLY A 250 2.56 -12.21 -8.87
N ASN A 251 2.42 -11.04 -8.25
CA ASN A 251 3.54 -10.20 -7.85
C ASN A 251 4.02 -10.59 -6.45
N THR A 252 5.17 -11.27 -6.40
CA THR A 252 5.86 -11.67 -5.15
C THR A 252 7.30 -11.19 -5.12
N THR A 253 7.68 -10.30 -6.04
CA THR A 253 9.04 -9.77 -6.18
C THR A 253 9.02 -8.29 -6.53
N THR A 254 10.06 -7.56 -6.14
CA THR A 254 10.34 -6.18 -6.54
C THR A 254 11.10 -6.07 -7.86
N ASN A 255 11.17 -7.16 -8.65
CA ASN A 255 11.86 -7.19 -9.94
C ASN A 255 11.31 -6.15 -10.93
N ARG A 256 10.02 -5.83 -10.85
CA ARG A 256 9.41 -4.75 -11.67
C ARG A 256 10.06 -3.40 -11.40
N VAL A 257 10.25 -3.05 -10.13
CA VAL A 257 10.95 -1.82 -9.72
C VAL A 257 12.40 -1.86 -10.23
N ARG A 258 13.11 -2.98 -10.00
CA ARG A 258 14.50 -3.14 -10.48
C ARG A 258 14.64 -3.00 -12.00
N SER A 259 13.68 -3.54 -12.75
CA SER A 259 13.66 -3.44 -14.21
C SER A 259 13.43 -2.01 -14.68
N ILE A 260 12.45 -1.31 -14.09
CA ILE A 260 12.18 0.10 -14.41
C ILE A 260 13.41 0.96 -14.11
N ARG A 261 14.04 0.70 -12.96
CA ARG A 261 15.28 1.33 -12.57
C ARG A 261 16.41 1.14 -13.58
N GLY A 262 16.58 -0.09 -14.08
CA GLY A 262 17.52 -0.37 -15.16
C GLY A 262 17.23 0.46 -16.41
N THR A 263 15.95 0.58 -16.78
CA THR A 263 15.51 1.34 -17.95
C THR A 263 15.82 2.83 -17.81
N TRP A 264 15.38 3.52 -16.75
CA TRP A 264 15.62 4.97 -16.66
C TRP A 264 17.10 5.27 -16.40
N LYS A 265 17.84 4.42 -15.68
CA LYS A 265 19.31 4.57 -15.58
C LYS A 265 20.01 4.46 -16.93
N SER A 266 19.48 3.66 -17.87
CA SER A 266 20.01 3.59 -19.24
C SER A 266 19.73 4.83 -20.08
N LEU A 267 18.79 5.69 -19.66
CA LEU A 267 18.49 6.97 -20.30
C LEU A 267 19.41 8.09 -19.82
N MET A 268 20.22 7.85 -18.78
CA MET A 268 21.18 8.82 -18.26
C MET A 268 22.49 8.79 -19.04
N GLN A 269 23.12 9.95 -19.20
CA GLN A 269 24.44 10.06 -19.83
C GLN A 269 25.56 9.65 -18.88
N ASP A 270 25.42 9.93 -17.58
CA ASP A 270 26.31 9.46 -16.50
C ASP A 270 25.55 8.58 -15.48
N ARG A 271 26.24 7.61 -14.87
CA ARG A 271 25.68 6.73 -13.83
C ARG A 271 25.36 7.47 -12.52
N SER A 272 25.85 8.70 -12.39
CA SER A 272 25.71 9.61 -11.26
C SER A 272 25.15 10.98 -11.67
N GLY A 273 24.33 11.02 -12.73
CA GLY A 273 23.71 12.25 -13.23
C GLY A 273 23.12 13.16 -12.14
N ASP A 274 23.12 14.46 -12.40
CA ASP A 274 22.47 15.44 -11.54
C ASP A 274 20.94 15.19 -11.45
N MET A 275 20.27 15.83 -10.50
CA MET A 275 18.83 15.63 -10.28
C MET A 275 17.98 16.03 -11.49
N CYS A 276 18.45 16.95 -12.34
CA CYS A 276 17.75 17.33 -13.56
C CYS A 276 17.86 16.22 -14.62
N GLU A 277 19.04 15.61 -14.79
CA GLU A 277 19.20 14.41 -15.62
C GLU A 277 18.36 13.24 -15.10
N CYS A 278 18.27 13.09 -13.77
CA CYS A 278 17.36 12.13 -13.14
C CYS A 278 15.91 12.40 -13.53
N TRP A 279 15.49 13.65 -13.44
CA TRP A 279 14.14 14.04 -13.80
C TRP A 279 13.82 13.78 -15.27
N ASP A 280 14.68 14.18 -16.20
CA ASP A 280 14.47 13.98 -17.63
C ASP A 280 14.32 12.49 -17.98
N ALA A 281 15.17 11.64 -17.40
CA ALA A 281 15.08 10.19 -17.56
C ALA A 281 13.75 9.64 -17.01
N MET A 282 13.33 10.10 -15.84
CA MET A 282 12.08 9.68 -15.20
C MET A 282 10.84 10.20 -15.94
N HIS A 283 10.87 11.43 -16.46
CA HIS A 283 9.82 11.99 -17.31
C HIS A 283 9.61 11.17 -18.58
N ASN A 284 10.71 10.89 -19.29
CA ASN A 284 10.67 10.06 -20.49
C ASN A 284 10.14 8.65 -20.19
N MET A 285 10.48 8.09 -19.03
CA MET A 285 9.95 6.81 -18.58
C MET A 285 8.43 6.85 -18.38
N PHE A 286 7.85 7.89 -17.76
CA PHE A 286 6.39 8.05 -17.67
C PHE A 286 5.75 8.07 -19.07
N VAL A 287 6.28 8.88 -19.98
CA VAL A 287 5.75 9.02 -21.34
C VAL A 287 5.76 7.69 -22.11
N LEU A 288 6.88 6.97 -22.05
CA LEU A 288 7.04 5.66 -22.70
C LEU A 288 6.09 4.61 -22.12
N GLN A 289 5.98 4.52 -20.79
CA GLN A 289 5.08 3.59 -20.13
C GLN A 289 3.62 3.89 -20.47
N HIS A 290 3.18 5.14 -20.32
CA HIS A 290 1.80 5.53 -20.62
C HIS A 290 1.42 5.22 -22.07
N THR A 291 2.33 5.49 -23.02
CA THR A 291 2.10 5.17 -24.44
C THR A 291 2.00 3.67 -24.68
N ALA A 292 2.91 2.89 -24.09
CA ALA A 292 2.89 1.43 -24.21
C ALA A 292 1.61 0.82 -23.63
N ILE A 293 1.12 1.36 -22.51
CA ILE A 293 -0.12 0.90 -21.87
C ILE A 293 -1.34 1.23 -22.73
N LYS A 294 -1.48 2.47 -23.22
CA LYS A 294 -2.57 2.85 -24.15
C LYS A 294 -2.57 1.95 -25.39
N ALA A 295 -1.40 1.70 -25.97
CA ALA A 295 -1.27 0.78 -27.11
C ALA A 295 -1.63 -0.67 -26.76
N SER A 296 -1.25 -1.16 -25.57
CA SER A 296 -1.58 -2.50 -25.08
C SER A 296 -3.09 -2.70 -24.92
N PHE A 297 -3.77 -1.71 -24.36
CA PHE A 297 -5.22 -1.68 -24.24
C PHE A 297 -5.93 -1.63 -25.59
N GLY A 298 -5.54 -0.70 -26.47
CA GLY A 298 -6.11 -0.61 -27.81
C GLY A 298 -5.95 -1.90 -28.62
N ARG A 299 -4.80 -2.58 -28.51
CA ARG A 299 -4.59 -3.91 -29.10
C ARG A 299 -5.57 -4.94 -28.53
N THR A 300 -5.73 -5.00 -27.21
CA THR A 300 -6.66 -5.93 -26.55
C THR A 300 -8.09 -5.78 -27.07
N MET A 301 -8.55 -4.55 -27.25
CA MET A 301 -9.92 -4.28 -27.71
C MET A 301 -10.13 -4.58 -29.20
N SER A 302 -9.09 -4.37 -30.03
CA SER A 302 -9.21 -4.44 -31.50
C SER A 302 -8.90 -5.79 -32.11
N VAL A 303 -8.09 -6.64 -31.46
CA VAL A 303 -7.62 -7.89 -32.05
C VAL A 303 -7.89 -9.07 -31.13
N VAL A 304 -8.57 -10.08 -31.68
CA VAL A 304 -8.93 -11.34 -31.02
C VAL A 304 -7.88 -12.40 -31.35
N GLN A 305 -7.34 -13.08 -30.34
CA GLN A 305 -6.41 -14.20 -30.54
C GLN A 305 -7.17 -15.47 -30.91
N HIS A 306 -6.58 -16.34 -31.74
CA HIS A 306 -7.24 -17.56 -32.21
C HIS A 306 -7.72 -18.47 -31.07
N ASN A 307 -6.91 -18.64 -30.01
CA ASN A 307 -7.26 -19.43 -28.83
C ASN A 307 -8.43 -18.83 -28.01
N HIS A 308 -8.77 -17.55 -28.22
CA HIS A 308 -9.93 -16.91 -27.60
C HIS A 308 -11.16 -16.94 -28.52
N ASN A 309 -11.02 -17.37 -29.77
CA ASN A 309 -12.09 -17.37 -30.76
C ASN A 309 -12.98 -18.62 -30.67
N ILE A 310 -13.45 -18.93 -29.47
CA ILE A 310 -14.37 -20.02 -29.18
C ILE A 310 -15.57 -19.51 -28.37
N PRO A 311 -16.77 -20.13 -28.48
CA PRO A 311 -18.01 -19.60 -27.90
C PRO A 311 -17.94 -19.32 -26.40
N VAL A 312 -17.20 -20.14 -25.65
CA VAL A 312 -17.09 -20.03 -24.18
C VAL A 312 -16.51 -18.68 -23.72
N TYR A 313 -15.62 -18.06 -24.52
CA TYR A 313 -15.04 -16.75 -24.24
C TYR A 313 -15.81 -15.59 -24.88
N GLY A 314 -16.93 -15.87 -25.55
CA GLY A 314 -17.65 -14.89 -26.38
C GLY A 314 -17.96 -13.58 -25.66
N LYS A 315 -18.36 -13.65 -24.38
CA LYS A 315 -18.70 -12.49 -23.52
C LYS A 315 -17.49 -11.75 -22.96
N LEU A 316 -16.28 -12.33 -23.02
CA LEU A 316 -15.06 -11.76 -22.44
C LEU A 316 -14.21 -11.04 -23.48
N ARG A 317 -14.30 -11.42 -24.76
CA ARG A 317 -13.51 -10.82 -25.85
C ARG A 317 -13.75 -9.31 -25.95
N GLY A 318 -12.67 -8.54 -26.00
CA GLY A 318 -12.72 -7.07 -26.06
C GLY A 318 -13.04 -6.37 -24.72
N PHE A 319 -13.51 -7.12 -23.72
CA PHE A 319 -13.86 -6.61 -22.39
C PHE A 319 -12.93 -7.09 -21.28
N VAL A 320 -12.11 -8.12 -21.55
CA VAL A 320 -11.13 -8.66 -20.63
C VAL A 320 -9.75 -8.60 -21.29
N SER A 321 -8.74 -8.24 -20.51
CA SER A 321 -7.35 -8.21 -20.95
C SER A 321 -6.94 -9.57 -21.53
N ARG A 322 -6.12 -9.54 -22.59
CA ARG A 322 -5.56 -10.77 -23.17
C ARG A 322 -4.77 -11.60 -22.15
N LYS A 323 -4.11 -10.94 -21.21
CA LYS A 323 -3.37 -11.61 -20.15
C LYS A 323 -4.31 -12.36 -19.21
N GLY A 324 -5.43 -11.72 -18.84
CA GLY A 324 -6.50 -12.37 -18.09
C GLY A 324 -7.09 -13.56 -18.84
N LEU A 325 -7.42 -13.38 -20.13
CA LEU A 325 -7.93 -14.46 -20.98
C LEU A 325 -6.95 -15.63 -21.10
N ASN A 326 -5.66 -15.36 -21.30
CA ASN A 326 -4.65 -16.42 -21.38
C ASN A 326 -4.54 -17.22 -20.07
N ARG A 327 -4.72 -16.58 -18.91
CA ARG A 327 -4.79 -17.28 -17.62
C ARG A 327 -6.05 -18.13 -17.50
N ILE A 328 -7.20 -17.64 -17.97
CA ILE A 328 -8.44 -18.43 -18.01
C ILE A 328 -8.28 -19.64 -18.93
N VAL A 329 -7.60 -19.50 -20.08
CA VAL A 329 -7.30 -20.63 -20.98
C VAL A 329 -6.52 -21.72 -20.27
N LEU A 330 -5.47 -21.37 -19.50
CA LEU A 330 -4.70 -22.34 -18.73
C LEU A 330 -5.57 -23.11 -17.70
N GLU A 331 -6.53 -22.43 -17.08
CA GLU A 331 -7.48 -23.08 -16.16
C GLU A 331 -8.54 -23.90 -16.92
N TYR A 332 -8.93 -23.48 -18.11
CA TYR A 332 -9.87 -24.20 -18.96
C TYR A 332 -9.29 -25.55 -19.42
N ASP A 333 -7.99 -25.61 -19.71
CA ASP A 333 -7.29 -26.85 -20.07
C ASP A 333 -7.32 -27.90 -18.95
N ARG A 334 -7.48 -27.46 -17.69
CA ARG A 334 -7.59 -28.33 -16.50
C ARG A 334 -9.00 -28.87 -16.24
N VAL A 335 -10.04 -28.33 -16.90
CA VAL A 335 -11.45 -28.64 -16.64
C VAL A 335 -11.74 -30.14 -16.68
N ASN A 336 -11.19 -30.87 -17.66
CA ASN A 336 -11.43 -32.31 -17.79
C ASN A 336 -10.81 -33.15 -16.67
N SER A 337 -9.76 -32.63 -16.01
CA SER A 337 -9.05 -33.33 -14.92
C SER A 337 -9.58 -32.99 -13.53
N VAL A 338 -10.09 -31.78 -13.36
CA VAL A 338 -10.57 -31.25 -12.07
C VAL A 338 -12.07 -31.47 -11.91
N ASP A 339 -12.81 -31.38 -13.02
CA ASP A 339 -14.27 -31.34 -13.03
C ASP A 339 -14.80 -30.23 -12.09
N VAL A 340 -15.89 -30.42 -11.35
CA VAL A 340 -16.43 -29.41 -10.41
C VAL A 340 -15.87 -29.52 -8.99
N ASP A 341 -14.85 -30.36 -8.78
CA ASP A 341 -14.28 -30.63 -7.47
C ASP A 341 -13.28 -29.52 -7.06
N ASN A 342 -13.62 -28.78 -6.01
CA ASN A 342 -12.79 -27.69 -5.50
C ASN A 342 -11.52 -28.19 -4.78
N SER A 343 -11.52 -29.41 -4.23
CA SER A 343 -10.39 -30.00 -3.53
C SER A 343 -9.26 -30.34 -4.51
N ILE A 344 -9.61 -30.85 -5.70
CA ILE A 344 -8.68 -31.11 -6.79
C ILE A 344 -8.27 -29.79 -7.48
N CYS A 345 -9.19 -28.83 -7.58
CA CYS A 345 -8.92 -27.55 -8.24
C CYS A 345 -7.87 -26.71 -7.51
N GLY A 346 -7.95 -26.69 -6.18
CA GLY A 346 -7.20 -25.79 -5.29
C GLY A 346 -7.58 -24.30 -5.41
N CYS A 347 -8.42 -23.93 -6.38
CA CYS A 347 -8.98 -22.59 -6.62
C CYS A 347 -8.02 -21.39 -6.56
N LYS A 348 -6.70 -21.59 -6.64
CA LYS A 348 -5.71 -20.52 -6.44
C LYS A 348 -5.85 -19.34 -7.40
N VAL A 349 -6.17 -19.61 -8.67
CA VAL A 349 -6.35 -18.55 -9.68
C VAL A 349 -7.50 -17.61 -9.31
N ARG A 350 -8.54 -18.12 -8.64
CA ARG A 350 -9.64 -17.30 -8.12
C ARG A 350 -9.15 -16.35 -7.03
N THR A 351 -8.36 -16.83 -6.08
CA THR A 351 -7.87 -16.01 -4.97
C THR A 351 -6.76 -15.04 -5.39
N ILE A 352 -5.74 -15.54 -6.10
CA ILE A 352 -4.54 -14.75 -6.47
C ILE A 352 -4.83 -13.75 -7.57
N HIS A 353 -5.67 -14.13 -8.55
CA HIS A 353 -5.93 -13.34 -9.74
C HIS A 353 -7.38 -12.85 -9.86
N GLY A 354 -8.34 -13.30 -9.05
CA GLY A 354 -9.74 -12.91 -9.25
C GLY A 354 -10.33 -13.40 -10.57
N LEU A 355 -9.79 -14.49 -11.12
CA LEU A 355 -10.22 -15.12 -12.38
C LEU A 355 -10.92 -16.45 -12.09
N PRO A 356 -11.86 -16.91 -12.93
CA PRO A 356 -12.48 -18.21 -12.74
C PRO A 356 -11.45 -19.33 -12.79
N CYS A 357 -11.45 -20.18 -11.75
CA CYS A 357 -10.62 -21.37 -11.69
C CYS A 357 -11.26 -22.56 -12.45
N ALA A 358 -10.49 -23.63 -12.64
CA ALA A 358 -10.92 -24.81 -13.39
C ALA A 358 -12.29 -25.37 -12.95
N CYS A 359 -12.60 -25.46 -11.65
CA CYS A 359 -13.88 -26.02 -11.20
C CYS A 359 -15.09 -25.13 -11.51
N GLU A 360 -14.93 -23.80 -11.47
CA GLU A 360 -15.98 -22.88 -11.90
C GLU A 360 -16.18 -22.95 -13.41
N LEU A 361 -15.08 -23.05 -14.17
CA LEU A 361 -15.10 -23.22 -15.62
C LEU A 361 -15.78 -24.53 -16.03
N ALA A 362 -15.58 -25.62 -15.29
CA ALA A 362 -16.26 -26.89 -15.50
C ALA A 362 -17.78 -26.74 -15.36
N GLY A 363 -18.25 -25.95 -14.40
CA GLY A 363 -19.66 -25.61 -14.23
C GLY A 363 -20.26 -24.93 -15.47
N TYR A 364 -19.57 -23.90 -16.01
CA TYR A 364 -20.02 -23.23 -17.23
C TYR A 364 -20.00 -24.15 -18.46
N ASN A 365 -18.97 -24.99 -18.58
CA ASN A 365 -18.83 -25.95 -19.67
C ASN A 365 -19.98 -26.99 -19.66
N ARG A 366 -20.30 -27.56 -18.48
CA ARG A 366 -21.43 -28.50 -18.30
C ARG A 366 -22.78 -27.87 -18.63
N ALA A 367 -22.97 -26.61 -18.24
CA ALA A 367 -24.18 -25.86 -18.54
C ALA A 367 -24.26 -25.40 -20.01
N GLY A 368 -23.21 -25.57 -20.80
CA GLY A 368 -23.15 -25.12 -22.19
C GLY A 368 -23.22 -23.59 -22.34
N VAL A 369 -22.81 -22.84 -21.32
CA VAL A 369 -22.89 -21.37 -21.29
C VAL A 369 -21.52 -20.71 -21.42
N ALA A 370 -21.50 -19.54 -22.06
CA ALA A 370 -20.30 -18.70 -22.08
C ALA A 370 -20.00 -18.12 -20.69
N ILE A 371 -18.71 -18.02 -20.36
CA ILE A 371 -18.23 -17.47 -19.09
C ILE A 371 -18.76 -16.04 -18.93
N PRO A 372 -19.47 -15.72 -17.84
CA PRO A 372 -20.02 -14.40 -17.64
C PRO A 372 -18.91 -13.40 -17.30
N LEU A 373 -19.06 -12.15 -17.77
CA LEU A 373 -18.10 -11.08 -17.47
C LEU A 373 -18.00 -10.79 -15.95
N SER A 374 -19.08 -11.02 -15.21
CA SER A 374 -19.10 -10.89 -13.74
C SER A 374 -18.21 -11.89 -13.01
N ALA A 375 -17.87 -13.02 -13.64
CA ALA A 375 -16.92 -13.98 -13.06
C ALA A 375 -15.46 -13.49 -13.11
N VAL A 376 -15.19 -12.40 -13.84
CA VAL A 376 -13.85 -11.83 -14.01
C VAL A 376 -13.74 -10.55 -13.18
N HIS A 377 -12.76 -10.52 -12.28
CA HIS A 377 -12.51 -9.38 -11.42
C HIS A 377 -12.24 -8.09 -12.22
N ILE A 378 -12.68 -6.95 -11.69
CA ILE A 378 -12.65 -5.63 -12.37
C ILE A 378 -11.25 -5.23 -12.86
N HIS A 379 -10.20 -5.62 -12.13
CA HIS A 379 -8.81 -5.42 -12.55
C HIS A 379 -8.57 -5.86 -14.00
N TRP A 380 -9.01 -7.06 -14.39
CA TRP A 380 -8.77 -7.60 -15.73
C TRP A 380 -9.71 -7.02 -16.79
N ARG A 381 -10.78 -6.35 -16.37
CA ARG A 381 -11.77 -5.73 -17.25
C ARG A 381 -11.43 -4.29 -17.60
N ARG A 382 -10.58 -3.64 -16.81
CA ARG A 382 -10.09 -2.27 -17.06
C ARG A 382 -9.11 -2.26 -18.24
N LEU A 383 -9.48 -1.56 -19.32
CA LEU A 383 -8.73 -1.42 -20.57
C LEU A 383 -8.60 0.04 -21.01
N SER A 384 -8.69 0.98 -20.06
CA SER A 384 -8.52 2.41 -20.31
C SER A 384 -8.00 3.08 -19.04
N PHE A 385 -7.47 4.29 -19.22
CA PHE A 385 -7.19 5.26 -18.16
C PHE A 385 -7.23 6.65 -18.82
N GLY A 386 -7.91 7.62 -18.21
CA GLY A 386 -8.14 8.93 -18.83
C GLY A 386 -9.41 9.62 -18.34
N ASP A 387 -9.75 10.75 -18.94
CA ASP A 387 -10.86 11.64 -18.54
C ASP A 387 -12.25 11.06 -18.87
N GLU A 388 -12.57 9.89 -18.36
CA GLU A 388 -13.96 9.49 -18.20
C GLU A 388 -14.49 10.24 -16.98
N LYS A 389 -15.34 11.25 -17.22
CA LYS A 389 -16.09 11.92 -16.13
C LYS A 389 -16.83 10.83 -15.37
N GLU A 390 -16.45 10.58 -14.12
CA GLU A 390 -17.22 9.72 -13.21
C GLU A 390 -18.66 10.25 -13.18
N LYS A 391 -19.58 9.50 -13.77
CA LYS A 391 -21.00 9.88 -13.86
C LYS A 391 -21.78 9.61 -12.58
N ASP A 392 -21.13 9.16 -11.51
CA ASP A 392 -21.82 8.68 -10.30
C ASP A 392 -21.69 9.67 -9.15
N SER A 393 -22.68 10.56 -9.02
CA SER A 393 -22.72 11.63 -8.02
C SER A 393 -22.85 11.11 -6.58
N ASN A 394 -23.30 9.88 -6.37
CA ASN A 394 -23.48 9.29 -5.04
C ASN A 394 -22.15 8.84 -4.40
N LYS A 395 -21.20 8.35 -5.19
CA LYS A 395 -19.86 7.93 -4.71
C LYS A 395 -18.99 9.11 -4.26
N VAL A 396 -19.25 10.29 -4.83
CA VAL A 396 -18.45 11.50 -4.62
C VAL A 396 -18.58 12.07 -3.20
N LYS A 397 -19.73 11.90 -2.53
CA LYS A 397 -19.87 12.33 -1.13
C LYS A 397 -18.97 11.50 -0.21
N GLU A 398 -18.91 10.19 -0.40
CA GLU A 398 -18.10 9.28 0.43
C GLU A 398 -16.59 9.62 0.36
N ASP A 399 -16.10 10.03 -0.82
CA ASP A 399 -14.67 10.31 -1.05
C ASP A 399 -14.11 11.54 -0.29
N LEU A 400 -14.98 12.46 0.15
CA LEU A 400 -14.61 13.66 0.94
C LEU A 400 -15.18 13.66 2.37
N VAL A 401 -16.01 12.68 2.74
CA VAL A 401 -16.67 12.63 4.06
C VAL A 401 -15.64 12.58 5.20
N HIS A 402 -14.52 11.87 5.02
CA HIS A 402 -13.49 11.83 6.06
C HIS A 402 -12.86 13.22 6.27
N GLU A 403 -12.49 13.90 5.19
CA GLU A 403 -11.95 15.27 5.26
C GLU A 403 -12.97 16.26 5.81
N TRP A 404 -14.25 16.08 5.51
CA TRP A 404 -15.34 16.89 6.07
C TRP A 404 -15.44 16.76 7.58
N ASN A 405 -15.55 15.52 8.07
CA ASN A 405 -15.70 15.25 9.49
C ASN A 405 -14.52 15.83 10.27
N ALA A 406 -13.32 15.70 9.71
CA ALA A 406 -12.11 16.25 10.31
C ALA A 406 -12.09 17.80 10.25
N LEU A 407 -12.52 18.44 9.15
CA LEU A 407 -12.72 19.89 9.06
C LEU A 407 -13.72 20.39 10.10
N LEU A 408 -14.84 19.68 10.27
CA LEU A 408 -15.91 20.05 11.20
C LEU A 408 -15.42 19.97 12.65
N ASN A 409 -14.70 18.90 13.00
CA ASN A 409 -14.10 18.75 14.33
C ASN A 409 -13.09 19.89 14.60
N LEU A 410 -12.19 20.18 13.65
CA LEU A 410 -11.25 21.29 13.79
C LEU A 410 -11.99 22.63 13.94
N PHE A 411 -13.04 22.86 13.13
CA PHE A 411 -13.83 24.08 13.23
C PHE A 411 -14.51 24.21 14.59
N GLN A 412 -14.97 23.12 15.21
CA GLN A 412 -15.58 23.14 16.53
C GLN A 412 -14.58 23.47 17.65
N GLU A 413 -13.34 23.00 17.54
CA GLU A 413 -12.27 23.21 18.53
C GLU A 413 -11.65 24.61 18.52
N LEU A 414 -11.75 25.33 17.40
CA LEU A 414 -11.16 26.67 17.25
C LEU A 414 -11.94 27.76 17.99
N ASP A 415 -11.24 28.82 18.36
CA ASP A 415 -11.84 30.06 18.85
C ASP A 415 -12.49 30.86 17.69
N VAL A 416 -13.21 31.95 18.01
CA VAL A 416 -13.92 32.75 16.99
C VAL A 416 -12.97 33.27 15.88
N PRO A 417 -11.78 33.83 16.18
CA PRO A 417 -10.78 34.18 15.16
C PRO A 417 -10.29 32.99 14.31
N GLY A 418 -10.06 31.83 14.93
CA GLY A 418 -9.68 30.61 14.24
C GLY A 418 -10.76 30.10 13.29
N LYS A 419 -12.03 30.11 13.72
CA LYS A 419 -13.20 29.77 12.89
C LYS A 419 -13.31 30.67 11.67
N ILE A 420 -13.17 31.99 11.82
CA ILE A 420 -13.20 32.95 10.70
C ILE A 420 -12.07 32.64 9.70
N THR A 421 -10.86 32.38 10.23
CA THR A 421 -9.68 32.07 9.41
C THR A 421 -9.85 30.77 8.63
N LEU A 422 -10.32 29.71 9.30
CA LEU A 422 -10.57 28.41 8.66
C LEU A 422 -11.66 28.52 7.60
N LYS A 423 -12.77 29.20 7.90
CA LYS A 423 -13.86 29.47 6.94
C LYS A 423 -13.35 30.22 5.70
N SER A 424 -12.49 31.23 5.87
CA SER A 424 -11.86 31.95 4.74
C SER A 424 -11.03 31.02 3.86
N LYS A 425 -10.19 30.16 4.45
CA LYS A 425 -9.37 29.20 3.69
C LYS A 425 -10.22 28.16 2.94
N VAL A 426 -11.28 27.65 3.57
CA VAL A 426 -12.23 26.74 2.89
C VAL A 426 -12.94 27.46 1.74
N ARG A 427 -13.32 28.72 1.92
CA ARG A 427 -13.93 29.55 0.88
C ARG A 427 -12.99 29.79 -0.31
N GLU A 428 -11.71 30.05 -0.08
CA GLU A 428 -10.70 30.16 -1.15
C GLU A 428 -10.58 28.85 -1.95
N LEU A 429 -10.66 27.70 -1.26
CA LEU A 429 -10.68 26.39 -1.92
C LEU A 429 -12.01 26.09 -2.63
N ALA A 430 -13.12 26.69 -2.22
CA ALA A 430 -14.41 26.53 -2.91
C ALA A 430 -14.54 27.43 -4.15
N PHE A 431 -13.98 28.65 -4.13
CA PHE A 431 -14.26 29.71 -5.11
C PHE A 431 -13.00 30.35 -5.72
N LEU A 432 -12.12 29.57 -6.35
CA LEU A 432 -10.84 30.06 -6.90
C LEU A 432 -10.98 31.20 -7.93
N ASP A 433 -12.12 31.29 -8.62
CA ASP A 433 -12.38 32.31 -9.65
C ASP A 433 -12.67 33.71 -9.07
N THR A 434 -12.89 33.83 -7.76
CA THR A 434 -13.20 35.12 -7.09
C THR A 434 -11.99 35.78 -6.41
N THR A 435 -10.86 35.08 -6.34
CA THR A 435 -9.60 35.60 -5.75
C THR A 435 -8.71 36.38 -6.73
N SER A 436 -9.10 36.46 -8.01
CA SER A 436 -8.50 37.41 -8.96
C SER A 436 -9.17 38.76 -8.77
N MET A 437 -8.41 39.75 -8.31
CA MET A 437 -8.86 41.13 -8.05
C MET A 437 -9.72 41.68 -9.19
N CYS A 438 -11.03 41.69 -8.97
CA CYS A 438 -11.98 42.57 -9.65
C CYS A 438 -12.66 43.43 -8.58
N GLN A 439 -12.90 44.69 -8.92
CA GLN A 439 -13.44 45.74 -8.04
C GLN A 439 -14.68 45.27 -7.25
N PRO A 440 -14.87 45.75 -6.01
CA PRO A 440 -16.01 45.35 -5.20
C PRO A 440 -17.29 45.88 -5.84
N LEU A 441 -18.20 44.98 -6.20
CA LEU A 441 -19.60 45.34 -6.33
C LEU A 441 -20.10 45.69 -4.93
N ILE A 442 -20.56 46.92 -4.77
CA ILE A 442 -21.25 47.40 -3.58
C ILE A 442 -22.46 46.48 -3.36
N ILE A 443 -22.39 45.64 -2.33
CA ILE A 443 -23.57 44.98 -1.78
C ILE A 443 -24.07 45.94 -0.69
N GLU A 444 -25.27 46.47 -0.89
CA GLU A 444 -25.96 47.25 0.14
C GLU A 444 -26.13 46.38 1.40
N VAL A 445 -25.62 46.90 2.51
CA VAL A 445 -25.72 46.28 3.83
C VAL A 445 -27.14 46.52 4.34
N GLU A 446 -27.99 45.49 4.27
CA GLU A 446 -29.14 45.42 5.17
C GLU A 446 -28.65 45.00 6.57
N SER A 447 -29.14 45.72 7.57
CA SER A 447 -28.74 45.61 8.97
C SER A 447 -29.23 44.30 9.59
N PRO A 448 -28.51 43.72 10.57
CA PRO A 448 -28.89 42.44 11.16
C PRO A 448 -30.12 42.61 12.07
N SER A 449 -31.20 41.89 11.75
CA SER A 449 -32.27 41.61 12.71
C SER A 449 -31.86 40.40 13.57
N THR A 450 -32.13 40.56 14.86
CA THR A 450 -31.70 39.69 15.96
C THR A 450 -32.35 38.32 15.98
N SER A 451 -31.61 37.38 16.59
CA SER A 451 -32.03 36.14 17.26
C SER A 451 -32.26 34.89 16.40
N GLY A 452 -31.19 34.10 16.33
CA GLY A 452 -31.23 32.65 16.18
C GLY A 452 -29.89 32.12 16.69
N LYS A 453 -29.89 31.13 17.59
CA LYS A 453 -28.70 30.30 17.77
C LYS A 453 -28.54 29.52 16.46
N SER A 454 -27.80 30.06 15.49
CA SER A 454 -27.38 29.25 14.35
C SER A 454 -26.49 28.16 14.92
N SER A 455 -26.76 26.91 14.55
CA SER A 455 -25.86 25.83 14.90
C SER A 455 -24.52 26.12 14.21
N SER A 456 -23.39 25.83 14.85
CA SER A 456 -22.06 26.01 14.26
C SER A 456 -21.87 25.28 12.92
N GLU A 457 -22.78 24.36 12.60
CA GLU A 457 -22.86 23.59 11.36
C GLU A 457 -23.39 24.44 10.19
N GLU A 458 -24.35 25.34 10.42
CA GLU A 458 -24.91 26.23 9.39
C GLU A 458 -23.89 27.25 8.87
N ASP A 459 -22.94 27.65 9.72
CA ASP A 459 -21.95 28.68 9.39
C ASP A 459 -20.85 28.20 8.42
N LEU A 460 -20.58 26.89 8.34
CA LEU A 460 -19.58 26.30 7.43
C LEU A 460 -20.22 25.50 6.29
N ALA A 461 -21.50 25.13 6.43
CA ALA A 461 -22.23 24.31 5.46
C ALA A 461 -22.26 24.93 4.06
N HIS A 462 -22.41 26.25 3.94
CA HIS A 462 -22.47 26.92 2.64
C HIS A 462 -21.16 26.80 1.85
N GLU A 463 -20.02 27.10 2.48
CA GLU A 463 -18.69 26.92 1.88
C GLU A 463 -18.42 25.45 1.54
N TRP A 464 -18.90 24.53 2.39
CA TRP A 464 -18.74 23.10 2.15
C TRP A 464 -19.56 22.58 0.96
N ASP A 465 -20.82 22.98 0.85
CA ASP A 465 -21.67 22.61 -0.29
C ASP A 465 -21.07 23.11 -1.61
N ALA A 466 -20.51 24.34 -1.59
CA ALA A 466 -19.79 24.88 -2.73
C ALA A 466 -18.51 24.08 -3.05
N LEU A 467 -17.77 23.65 -2.02
CA LEU A 467 -16.59 22.81 -2.19
C LEU A 467 -16.93 21.42 -2.75
N ILE A 468 -18.01 20.79 -2.28
CA ILE A 468 -18.52 19.51 -2.83
C ILE A 468 -18.89 19.69 -4.30
N LYS A 469 -19.64 20.75 -4.63
CA LYS A 469 -20.05 21.03 -6.00
C LYS A 469 -18.83 21.20 -6.91
N ARG A 470 -17.83 21.95 -6.45
CA ARG A 470 -16.55 22.08 -7.16
C ARG A 470 -15.86 20.73 -7.31
N PHE A 471 -15.77 19.93 -6.25
CA PHE A 471 -15.13 18.61 -6.28
C PHE A 471 -15.81 17.66 -7.29
N GLN A 472 -17.13 17.73 -7.45
CA GLN A 472 -17.89 16.97 -8.45
C GLN A 472 -17.55 17.37 -9.89
N GLU A 473 -17.22 18.64 -10.13
CA GLU A 473 -16.90 19.17 -11.46
C GLU A 473 -15.44 18.87 -11.89
N LEU A 474 -14.57 18.50 -10.94
CA LEU A 474 -13.16 18.22 -11.18
C LEU A 474 -12.93 16.80 -11.73
N ASP A 475 -11.88 16.66 -12.55
CA ASP A 475 -11.35 15.35 -12.91
C ASP A 475 -10.66 14.71 -11.68
N ILE A 476 -10.25 13.44 -11.80
CA ILE A 476 -9.64 12.72 -10.69
C ILE A 476 -8.40 13.41 -10.12
N VAL A 477 -7.62 14.06 -10.97
CA VAL A 477 -6.43 14.83 -10.56
C VAL A 477 -6.85 16.05 -9.77
N GLY A 478 -7.82 16.82 -10.28
CA GLY A 478 -8.36 17.99 -9.61
C GLY A 478 -8.97 17.62 -8.25
N LYS A 479 -9.72 16.52 -8.19
CA LYS A 479 -10.26 15.94 -6.95
C LYS A 479 -9.16 15.65 -5.94
N ILE A 480 -8.10 14.92 -6.33
CA ILE A 480 -6.95 14.62 -5.44
C ILE A 480 -6.25 15.88 -4.98
N THR A 481 -6.04 16.82 -5.89
CA THR A 481 -5.39 18.10 -5.57
C THR A 481 -6.22 18.88 -4.56
N LEU A 482 -7.54 18.96 -4.75
CA LEU A 482 -8.46 19.63 -3.85
C LEU A 482 -8.49 18.92 -2.48
N LYS A 483 -8.63 17.59 -2.47
CA LYS A 483 -8.61 16.75 -1.27
C LYS A 483 -7.30 16.92 -0.48
N SER A 484 -6.15 16.96 -1.17
CA SER A 484 -4.84 17.20 -0.54
C SER A 484 -4.79 18.57 0.14
N LYS A 485 -5.27 19.63 -0.54
CA LYS A 485 -5.31 20.98 0.05
C LYS A 485 -6.23 21.05 1.26
N VAL A 486 -7.38 20.37 1.22
CA VAL A 486 -8.27 20.27 2.37
C VAL A 486 -7.59 19.55 3.53
N ARG A 487 -6.91 18.42 3.27
CA ARG A 487 -6.15 17.70 4.30
C ARG A 487 -5.07 18.56 4.96
N GLU A 488 -4.36 19.38 4.19
CA GLU A 488 -3.34 20.30 4.71
C GLU A 488 -3.92 21.35 5.67
N LEU A 489 -5.19 21.74 5.49
CA LEU A 489 -5.88 22.64 6.42
C LEU A 489 -6.20 21.95 7.75
N VAL A 490 -6.57 20.68 7.70
CA VAL A 490 -7.08 19.94 8.87
C VAL A 490 -5.97 19.31 9.68
N PHE A 491 -4.90 18.86 9.02
CA PHE A 491 -3.80 18.13 9.63
C PHE A 491 -2.46 18.85 9.42
N PRO A 492 -2.30 20.10 9.92
CA PRO A 492 -1.07 20.86 9.74
C PRO A 492 0.15 20.11 10.31
N ASP A 493 -0.02 19.40 11.43
CA ASP A 493 1.06 18.67 12.11
C ASP A 493 1.46 17.34 11.43
N THR A 494 0.78 16.91 10.38
CA THR A 494 1.34 15.83 9.52
C THR A 494 2.50 16.32 8.65
N THR A 495 2.77 17.64 8.64
CA THR A 495 4.01 18.23 8.10
C THR A 495 5.11 18.41 9.15
N SER A 496 4.80 18.25 10.44
CA SER A 496 5.70 18.32 11.59
C SER A 496 5.40 17.15 12.53
N ALA A 497 5.96 15.98 12.23
CA ALA A 497 5.63 14.72 12.88
C ALA A 497 5.69 14.78 14.42
N CYS A 498 4.59 14.39 15.09
CA CYS A 498 4.67 13.87 16.45
C CYS A 498 5.46 12.56 16.43
N GLN A 499 6.51 12.49 17.26
CA GLN A 499 7.31 11.28 17.46
C GLN A 499 6.49 10.17 18.13
N PRO A 500 6.60 8.90 17.69
CA PRO A 500 6.29 7.78 18.54
C PRO A 500 7.34 7.72 19.66
N SER A 501 6.92 7.81 20.91
CA SER A 501 7.77 7.58 22.07
C SER A 501 8.18 6.11 22.16
N ILE A 502 9.34 5.77 21.59
CA ILE A 502 10.00 4.48 21.84
C ILE A 502 11.44 4.80 22.26
N MET A 503 11.78 4.32 23.47
CA MET A 503 13.07 4.50 24.14
C MET A 503 14.24 4.15 23.22
N GLU A 504 15.18 5.08 23.09
CA GLU A 504 16.46 4.88 22.44
C GLU A 504 17.22 3.73 23.12
N SER A 505 17.43 2.63 22.40
CA SER A 505 18.52 1.69 22.68
C SER A 505 19.54 1.84 21.56
N GLU A 506 20.64 2.52 21.84
CA GLU A 506 21.78 2.67 20.94
C GLU A 506 22.32 1.29 20.53
N CYS A 507 22.39 1.01 19.23
CA CYS A 507 23.20 -0.07 18.66
C CYS A 507 24.45 0.56 18.02
N PRO A 508 25.67 0.11 18.36
CA PRO A 508 26.89 0.73 17.89
C PRO A 508 27.18 0.43 16.42
N SER A 509 27.64 1.46 15.73
CA SER A 509 28.12 1.46 14.35
C SER A 509 29.38 0.60 14.19
N SER A 510 29.36 -0.29 13.19
CA SER A 510 30.52 -1.11 12.81
C SER A 510 31.49 -0.30 11.95
N SER A 511 32.60 0.16 12.53
CA SER A 511 33.85 0.47 11.83
C SER A 511 34.93 -0.48 12.35
N GLY A 512 35.55 -1.25 11.45
CA GLY A 512 36.54 -2.26 11.80
C GLY A 512 37.88 -1.67 12.23
N GLU A 513 38.45 -2.28 13.27
CA GLU A 513 39.88 -2.55 13.48
C GLU A 513 40.01 -3.54 14.65
N GLU A 514 40.71 -4.66 14.45
CA GLU A 514 41.05 -5.62 15.53
C GLU A 514 42.05 -4.98 16.51
N PRO A 515 41.98 -5.32 17.82
CA PRO A 515 43.09 -6.07 18.37
C PRO A 515 42.70 -7.16 19.38
N SER A 516 43.68 -8.02 19.64
CA SER A 516 43.60 -9.35 20.25
C SER A 516 43.93 -9.42 21.77
N ILE A 517 43.32 -10.41 22.43
CA ILE A 517 43.71 -11.19 23.65
C ILE A 517 43.23 -10.74 25.06
N GLY A 518 42.47 -11.64 25.73
CA GLY A 518 42.59 -11.94 27.18
C GLY A 518 41.27 -12.13 27.97
N PRO A 519 41.03 -13.25 28.71
CA PRO A 519 39.69 -13.66 29.15
C PRO A 519 39.30 -13.16 30.54
N MET A 520 38.01 -12.84 30.76
CA MET A 520 37.42 -12.76 32.10
C MET A 520 35.97 -13.29 32.15
N SER A 521 35.86 -14.42 32.85
CA SER A 521 34.78 -14.98 33.69
C SER A 521 33.31 -14.58 33.49
N ASP A 522 32.53 -15.64 33.29
CA ASP A 522 31.09 -15.77 33.47
C ASP A 522 30.57 -15.39 34.87
N SER A 523 29.26 -15.13 34.92
CA SER A 523 28.40 -14.75 36.05
C SER A 523 28.24 -13.24 36.27
N VAL A 524 27.07 -12.70 35.86
CA VAL A 524 26.30 -11.58 36.45
C VAL A 524 25.12 -11.13 35.55
N PHE A 525 24.96 -11.66 34.32
CA PHE A 525 23.91 -11.18 33.39
C PHE A 525 22.54 -11.86 33.40
N GLU A 526 22.26 -12.80 34.33
CA GLU A 526 20.99 -13.55 34.35
C GLU A 526 19.93 -13.00 35.32
N GLY A 527 20.21 -11.90 36.04
CA GLY A 527 19.33 -11.40 37.13
C GLY A 527 18.48 -10.15 36.86
N ARG A 528 18.54 -9.56 35.65
CA ARG A 528 17.84 -8.28 35.33
C ARG A 528 16.78 -8.36 34.24
N CYS A 529 16.76 -9.39 33.39
CA CYS A 529 15.79 -9.46 32.28
C CYS A 529 14.38 -9.94 32.72
N HIS A 530 14.29 -10.81 33.74
CA HIS A 530 12.98 -11.30 34.21
C HIS A 530 12.18 -10.32 35.06
N ARG A 531 12.82 -9.37 35.77
CA ARG A 531 12.08 -8.38 36.58
C ARG A 531 11.43 -7.25 35.79
N VAL A 532 11.90 -6.97 34.56
CA VAL A 532 11.32 -5.90 33.72
C VAL A 532 10.06 -6.40 33.00
N ALA A 533 10.03 -7.66 32.58
CA ALA A 533 8.86 -8.26 31.93
C ALA A 533 7.63 -8.37 32.86
N GLU A 534 7.83 -8.76 34.13
CA GLU A 534 6.72 -8.86 35.10
C GLU A 534 6.14 -7.48 35.49
N ILE A 535 6.98 -6.44 35.59
CA ILE A 535 6.53 -5.08 35.94
C ILE A 535 5.72 -4.47 34.78
N HIS A 536 6.08 -4.75 33.53
CA HIS A 536 5.37 -4.22 32.36
C HIS A 536 4.02 -4.92 32.11
N GLN A 537 3.89 -6.22 32.37
CA GLN A 537 2.61 -6.94 32.24
C GLN A 537 1.61 -6.45 33.31
N THR A 538 2.06 -6.33 34.56
CA THR A 538 1.23 -5.92 35.71
C THR A 538 0.73 -4.46 35.59
N ALA A 539 1.54 -3.57 34.98
CA ALA A 539 1.16 -2.17 34.77
C ALA A 539 0.16 -1.98 33.61
N LEU A 540 0.19 -2.86 32.61
CA LEU A 540 -0.75 -2.85 31.49
C LEU A 540 -2.13 -3.36 31.94
N ASP A 541 -2.16 -4.45 32.71
CA ASP A 541 -3.40 -5.04 33.22
C ASP A 541 -4.12 -4.10 34.20
N LYS A 542 -3.37 -3.35 35.03
CA LYS A 542 -3.95 -2.38 35.96
C LYS A 542 -4.59 -1.18 35.23
N ARG A 543 -3.99 -0.71 34.13
CA ARG A 543 -4.52 0.38 33.30
C ARG A 543 -5.74 -0.03 32.48
N ILE A 544 -5.74 -1.27 31.98
CA ILE A 544 -6.90 -1.83 31.27
C ILE A 544 -8.08 -2.02 32.24
N THR A 545 -7.83 -2.46 33.47
CA THR A 545 -8.86 -2.59 34.51
C THR A 545 -9.45 -1.23 34.90
N GLU A 546 -8.62 -0.20 35.09
CA GLU A 546 -9.08 1.17 35.40
C GLU A 546 -9.87 1.83 34.25
N ILE A 547 -9.58 1.47 32.98
CA ILE A 547 -10.34 1.94 31.81
C ILE A 547 -11.68 1.22 31.68
N LEU A 548 -11.75 -0.06 32.07
CA LEU A 548 -12.96 -0.86 31.94
C LEU A 548 -13.97 -0.60 33.06
N GLU A 549 -13.54 -0.30 34.29
CA GLU A 549 -14.43 -0.01 35.43
C GLU A 549 -15.31 1.25 35.26
N GLY A 550 -14.98 2.13 34.31
CA GLY A 550 -15.70 3.39 34.05
C GLY A 550 -16.77 3.35 32.95
N THR A 551 -17.04 2.20 32.34
CA THR A 551 -17.95 2.12 31.16
C THR A 551 -19.17 1.24 31.43
N GLU A 552 -20.36 1.70 30.99
CA GLU A 552 -21.63 0.92 31.02
C GLU A 552 -21.50 -0.47 30.38
N ILE A 553 -20.52 -0.65 29.49
CA ILE A 553 -20.19 -1.90 28.81
C ILE A 553 -19.68 -2.97 29.79
N TYR A 554 -18.95 -2.59 30.84
CA TYR A 554 -18.41 -3.52 31.84
C TYR A 554 -19.52 -4.16 32.68
N LYS A 555 -20.61 -3.43 32.92
CA LYS A 555 -21.77 -3.93 33.66
C LYS A 555 -22.49 -5.04 32.88
N HIS A 556 -22.60 -4.90 31.56
CA HIS A 556 -23.17 -5.93 30.67
C HIS A 556 -22.23 -7.13 30.46
N ILE A 557 -20.92 -6.92 30.49
CA ILE A 557 -19.95 -8.03 30.40
C ILE A 557 -19.96 -8.87 31.69
N ILE A 558 -20.03 -8.25 32.87
CA ILE A 558 -20.15 -8.98 34.15
C ILE A 558 -21.51 -9.71 34.24
N GLU A 559 -22.62 -9.08 33.84
CA GLU A 559 -23.92 -9.76 33.80
C GLU A 559 -23.94 -10.93 32.80
N ALA A 560 -23.29 -10.80 31.65
CA ALA A 560 -23.15 -11.88 30.67
C ALA A 560 -22.22 -13.02 31.14
N LEU A 561 -21.14 -12.70 31.88
CA LEU A 561 -20.21 -13.71 32.41
C LEU A 561 -20.78 -14.43 33.64
N CYS A 562 -21.58 -13.77 34.48
CA CYS A 562 -22.29 -14.43 35.58
C CYS A 562 -23.37 -15.39 35.07
N ILE A 563 -24.03 -15.10 33.95
CA ILE A 563 -25.01 -16.03 33.32
C ILE A 563 -24.32 -17.28 32.74
N VAL A 564 -23.07 -17.16 32.30
CA VAL A 564 -22.31 -18.30 31.73
C VAL A 564 -21.67 -19.19 32.81
N GLN A 565 -21.44 -18.69 34.02
CA GLN A 565 -20.87 -19.50 35.10
C GLN A 565 -21.91 -20.36 35.85
N ASP A 566 -23.20 -20.02 35.83
CA ASP A 566 -24.26 -20.82 36.48
C ASP A 566 -24.70 -22.06 35.65
N GLU A 567 -24.26 -22.21 34.39
CA GLU A 567 -24.59 -23.38 33.54
C GLU A 567 -23.47 -24.43 33.45
N SER A 568 -22.41 -24.36 34.27
CA SER A 568 -21.26 -25.28 34.19
C SER A 568 -20.94 -26.10 35.45
N GLU A 569 -21.78 -26.05 36.49
CA GLU A 569 -21.71 -26.97 37.63
C GLU A 569 -22.99 -27.80 37.77
N GLU A 570 -23.21 -28.77 36.89
CA GLU A 570 -24.00 -29.96 37.23
C GLU A 570 -23.70 -31.07 36.21
N GLY A 571 -22.93 -32.09 36.59
CA GLY A 571 -22.57 -33.14 35.64
C GLY A 571 -21.67 -34.28 36.11
N GLU A 572 -21.94 -34.93 37.25
CA GLU A 572 -21.58 -36.34 37.46
C GLU A 572 -22.64 -37.08 38.30
N SER A 573 -23.50 -37.88 37.64
CA SER A 573 -23.70 -39.32 37.95
C SER A 573 -24.99 -39.91 37.32
N MET A 574 -24.75 -40.94 36.49
CA MET A 574 -25.49 -42.21 36.29
C MET A 574 -27.04 -42.31 36.21
N GLU A 575 -27.42 -43.06 35.14
CA GLU A 575 -28.53 -44.03 35.00
C GLU A 575 -29.97 -43.57 34.67
N GLY A 576 -30.48 -44.08 33.53
CA GLY A 576 -31.82 -44.68 33.48
C GLY A 576 -32.90 -44.04 32.58
N LEU A 577 -33.21 -44.76 31.48
CA LEU A 577 -34.56 -45.06 30.94
C LEU A 577 -35.47 -43.96 30.33
N GLU A 578 -35.76 -44.19 29.04
CA GLU A 578 -37.07 -44.22 28.36
C GLU A 578 -37.93 -42.95 28.07
N HIS A 579 -38.36 -42.92 26.79
CA HIS A 579 -39.66 -42.49 26.24
C HIS A 579 -39.92 -41.04 25.79
N GLN A 580 -40.00 -40.91 24.45
CA GLN A 580 -41.06 -40.27 23.65
C GLN A 580 -41.41 -38.76 23.73
N ARG A 581 -41.54 -38.22 22.50
CA ARG A 581 -42.49 -37.19 21.97
C ARG A 581 -42.05 -35.72 21.89
N ARG A 582 -41.89 -35.30 20.62
CA ARG A 582 -42.45 -34.10 19.95
C ARG A 582 -42.68 -32.84 20.81
N LYS A 583 -41.99 -31.75 20.44
CA LYS A 583 -42.58 -30.44 20.08
C LYS A 583 -41.51 -29.45 19.58
N LYS A 584 -41.64 -29.02 18.31
CA LYS A 584 -41.33 -27.65 17.85
C LYS A 584 -42.48 -26.72 18.32
N PRO A 585 -42.42 -25.37 18.23
CA PRO A 585 -41.33 -24.45 17.85
C PRO A 585 -41.16 -23.25 18.83
N ARG A 586 -40.13 -22.40 18.65
CA ARG A 586 -40.30 -20.93 18.55
C ARG A 586 -39.00 -20.23 18.17
N THR A 587 -39.11 -19.46 17.10
CA THR A 587 -38.30 -18.33 16.66
C THR A 587 -37.98 -17.36 17.80
N THR A 588 -36.71 -16.97 17.91
CA THR A 588 -36.32 -15.61 18.33
C THR A 588 -35.11 -15.17 17.50
N GLN A 589 -35.23 -13.94 17.01
CA GLN A 589 -34.34 -13.19 16.15
C GLN A 589 -33.77 -12.06 17.02
N CYS A 590 -32.45 -11.88 17.05
CA CYS A 590 -31.71 -10.66 17.40
C CYS A 590 -30.25 -10.93 16.99
N LEU A 591 -29.60 -10.19 16.07
CA LEU A 591 -29.16 -8.79 16.16
C LEU A 591 -28.49 -8.51 17.51
N ILE A 592 -27.17 -8.72 17.61
CA ILE A 592 -26.10 -7.71 17.41
C ILE A 592 -24.83 -8.46 17.02
#